data_AF-A0A520GYI4-F1
#
_entry.id   AF-A0A520GYI4-F1
#
_cell.length_a   1.000
_cell.length_b   1.000
_cell.length_c   1.000
_cell.angle_alpha   90.00
_cell.angle_beta   90.00
_cell.angle_gamma   90.00
#
_symmetry.space_group_name_H-M   'P 1'
#
loop_
_entity.id
_entity.type
_entity.pdbx_description
1 polymer ?
#
loop_
_entity_poly.entity_id
_entity_poly.type
_entity_poly.pdbx_seq_one_letter_code
_entity_poly.pdbx_strand_id
1 'polypeptide(L)'
;MRSSLVERLFPMPVAGAELRGPGDPEQLFPAERARHQGWAAKRVSEFSAGRQCAHAAMAQLGVAPARGELGDSLGGPALMASPFG
;
A
#
# COMPACT_ATOMS: atom_id res chain seq x y z
N MET A 1 -18.41 -8.86 6.03
CA MET A 1 -17.09 -8.33 5.61
C MET A 1 -16.46 -9.36 4.67
N ARG A 2 -15.88 -8.95 3.53
CA ARG A 2 -15.11 -9.87 2.68
C ARG A 2 -13.70 -9.97 3.27
N SER A 3 -13.21 -11.19 3.47
CA SER A 3 -11.84 -11.45 3.93
C SER A 3 -10.95 -11.81 2.75
N SER A 4 -9.76 -11.22 2.67
CA SER A 4 -8.75 -11.53 1.63
C SER A 4 -8.05 -12.88 1.90
N LEU A 5 -7.41 -13.49 0.89
CA LEU A 5 -6.68 -14.74 1.10
C LEU A 5 -5.48 -14.54 2.02
N VAL A 6 -4.81 -13.40 1.90
CA VAL A 6 -3.66 -13.02 2.73
C VAL A 6 -4.03 -12.90 4.21
N GLU A 7 -5.22 -12.42 4.56
CA GLU A 7 -5.68 -12.33 5.95
C GLU A 7 -5.74 -13.69 6.64
N ARG A 8 -6.11 -14.75 5.90
CA ARG A 8 -6.23 -16.11 6.43
C ARG A 8 -4.88 -16.74 6.81
N LEU A 9 -3.78 -16.11 6.45
CA LEU A 9 -2.43 -16.56 6.82
C LEU A 9 -2.04 -16.16 8.25
N PHE A 10 -2.79 -15.25 8.87
CA PHE A 10 -2.45 -14.71 10.18
C PHE A 10 -3.36 -15.28 11.28
N PRO A 11 -2.80 -15.63 12.45
CA PRO A 11 -3.58 -16.18 13.56
C PRO A 11 -4.39 -15.12 14.31
N MET A 12 -4.11 -13.83 14.08
CA MET A 12 -4.78 -12.69 14.69
C MET A 12 -5.51 -11.87 13.63
N PRO A 13 -6.56 -11.10 13.99
CA PRO A 13 -7.25 -10.22 13.05
C PRO A 13 -6.27 -9.21 12.44
N VAL A 14 -6.18 -9.22 11.10
CA VAL A 14 -5.43 -8.25 10.31
C VAL A 14 -6.34 -7.71 9.21
N ALA A 15 -6.05 -6.51 8.70
CA ALA A 15 -6.67 -6.01 7.48
C ALA A 15 -5.76 -6.31 6.29
N GLY A 16 -6.31 -6.90 5.24
CA GLY A 16 -5.62 -7.16 3.99
C GLY A 16 -6.43 -6.67 2.79
N ALA A 17 -5.74 -6.55 1.67
CA ALA A 17 -6.36 -6.37 0.37
C ALA A 17 -5.48 -7.04 -0.68
N GLU A 18 -6.11 -7.63 -1.69
CA GLU A 18 -5.41 -8.26 -2.80
C GLU A 18 -6.05 -7.83 -4.12
N LEU A 19 -5.21 -7.64 -5.15
CA LEU A 19 -5.61 -7.33 -6.51
C LEU A 19 -5.00 -8.39 -7.43
N ARG A 20 -5.83 -9.05 -8.23
CA ARG A 20 -5.36 -9.97 -9.29
C ARG A 20 -5.40 -9.24 -10.62
N GLY A 21 -4.37 -8.46 -10.89
CA GLY A 21 -4.25 -7.66 -12.10
C GLY A 21 -3.31 -6.47 -11.96
N PRO A 22 -3.17 -5.68 -13.04
CA PRO A 22 -2.41 -4.44 -13.02
C PRO A 22 -3.07 -3.41 -12.09
N GLY A 23 -2.25 -2.65 -11.38
CA GLY A 23 -2.71 -1.45 -10.70
C GLY A 23 -2.78 -0.26 -11.63
N ASP A 24 -3.54 0.74 -11.20
CA ASP A 24 -3.78 2.00 -11.89
C ASP A 24 -2.91 3.13 -11.28
N PRO A 25 -1.93 3.65 -12.04
CA PRO A 25 -1.04 4.74 -11.59
C PRO A 25 -1.78 6.05 -11.31
N GLU A 26 -2.97 6.25 -11.88
CA GLU A 26 -3.78 7.44 -11.62
C GLU A 26 -4.38 7.46 -10.20
N GLN A 27 -4.38 6.33 -9.50
CA GLN A 27 -4.82 6.25 -8.11
C GLN A 27 -3.70 6.49 -7.09
N LEU A 28 -2.44 6.61 -7.55
CA LEU A 28 -1.32 6.97 -6.69
C LEU A 28 -1.42 8.41 -6.20
N PHE A 29 -0.98 8.67 -4.98
CA PHE A 29 -0.78 10.05 -4.53
C PHE A 29 0.38 10.71 -5.29
N PRO A 30 0.39 12.05 -5.42
CA PRO A 30 1.47 12.77 -6.09
C PRO A 30 2.88 12.38 -5.60
N ALA A 31 3.06 12.22 -4.29
CA ALA A 31 4.34 11.82 -3.70
C ALA A 31 4.76 10.37 -4.05
N GLU A 32 3.80 9.49 -4.32
CA GLU A 32 4.06 8.12 -4.76
C GLU A 32 4.42 8.10 -6.25
N ARG A 33 3.79 8.95 -7.06
CA ARG A 33 4.09 9.06 -8.50
C ARG A 33 5.52 9.52 -8.77
N ALA A 34 6.05 10.40 -7.92
CA ALA A 34 7.44 10.86 -8.02
C ALA A 34 8.48 9.72 -7.93
N ARG A 35 8.13 8.58 -7.32
CA ARG A 35 9.08 7.47 -7.09
C ARG A 35 9.36 6.62 -8.31
N HIS A 36 8.48 6.66 -9.30
CA HIS A 36 8.56 5.74 -10.44
C HIS A 36 9.04 6.41 -11.72
N GLN A 37 9.73 7.55 -11.62
CA GLN A 37 10.40 8.17 -12.75
C GLN A 37 11.45 7.20 -13.33
N GLY A 38 11.33 6.89 -14.63
CA GLY A 38 12.24 5.97 -15.33
C GLY A 38 11.93 4.48 -15.13
N TRP A 39 10.88 4.12 -14.40
CA TRP A 39 10.49 2.71 -14.26
C TRP A 39 9.80 2.18 -15.51
N ALA A 40 10.02 0.91 -15.83
CA ALA A 40 9.26 0.23 -16.88
C ALA A 40 7.77 0.17 -16.51
N ALA A 41 6.88 0.24 -17.51
CA ALA A 41 5.42 0.25 -17.32
C ALA A 41 4.91 -0.90 -16.43
N LYS A 42 5.48 -2.10 -16.59
CA LYS A 42 5.15 -3.26 -15.73
C LYS A 42 5.42 -2.98 -14.25
N ARG A 43 6.58 -2.37 -13.94
CA ARG A 43 6.96 -2.05 -12.56
C ARG A 43 6.08 -0.94 -11.97
N VAL A 44 5.71 0.05 -12.77
CA VAL A 44 4.75 1.09 -12.36
C VAL A 44 3.41 0.45 -12.01
N SER A 45 2.92 -0.49 -12.82
CA SER A 45 1.65 -1.15 -12.59
C SER A 45 1.66 -2.05 -11.34
N GLU A 46 2.74 -2.81 -11.11
CA GLU A 46 2.92 -3.60 -9.88
C GLU A 46 2.97 -2.71 -8.63
N PHE A 47 3.70 -1.60 -8.69
CA PHE A 47 3.77 -0.65 -7.59
C PHE A 47 2.40 -0.04 -7.30
N SER A 48 1.68 0.36 -8.35
CA SER A 48 0.33 0.91 -8.24
C SER A 48 -0.63 -0.10 -7.59
N ALA A 49 -0.56 -1.37 -7.96
CA ALA A 49 -1.37 -2.42 -7.35
C ALA A 49 -1.08 -2.56 -5.86
N GLY A 50 0.21 -2.59 -5.49
CA GLY A 50 0.63 -2.67 -4.10
C GLY A 50 0.15 -1.49 -3.26
N ARG A 51 0.23 -0.25 -3.79
CA ARG A 51 -0.23 0.95 -3.08
C ARG A 51 -1.75 1.00 -2.93
N GLN A 52 -2.51 0.64 -3.95
CA GLN A 52 -3.97 0.54 -3.85
C GLN A 52 -4.41 -0.47 -2.78
N CYS A 53 -3.79 -1.65 -2.75
CA CYS A 53 -4.04 -2.63 -1.70
C CYS A 53 -3.68 -2.09 -0.31
N ALA A 54 -2.53 -1.42 -0.17
CA ALA A 54 -2.12 -0.83 1.09
C ALA A 54 -3.11 0.26 1.56
N HIS A 55 -3.56 1.14 0.66
CA HIS A 55 -4.56 2.18 0.96
C HIS A 55 -5.89 1.55 1.38
N ALA A 56 -6.35 0.51 0.69
CA ALA A 56 -7.57 -0.20 1.03
C ALA A 56 -7.48 -0.90 2.41
N ALA A 57 -6.34 -1.54 2.71
CA ALA A 57 -6.11 -2.18 4.02
C ALA A 57 -6.04 -1.14 5.16
N MET A 58 -5.37 0.00 4.94
CA MET A 58 -5.33 1.10 5.92
C MET A 58 -6.73 1.69 6.18
N ALA A 59 -7.54 1.86 5.13
CA ALA A 59 -8.91 2.36 5.26
C ALA A 59 -9.79 1.43 6.12
N GLN A 60 -9.61 0.11 6.01
CA GLN A 60 -10.30 -0.87 6.87
C GLN A 60 -9.95 -0.72 8.35
N LEU A 61 -8.75 -0.23 8.67
CA LEU A 61 -8.30 0.05 10.03
C LEU A 61 -8.67 1.45 10.52
N GLY A 62 -9.38 2.24 9.70
CA GLY A 62 -9.69 3.65 10.01
C GLY A 62 -8.47 4.57 9.93
N VAL A 63 -7.37 4.12 9.33
CA VAL A 63 -6.14 4.89 9.15
C VAL A 63 -6.19 5.60 7.79
N ALA A 64 -6.07 6.92 7.80
CA ALA A 64 -5.93 7.69 6.57
C ALA A 64 -4.55 7.41 5.95
N PRO A 65 -4.46 7.04 4.66
CA PRO A 65 -3.17 6.80 4.03
C PRO A 65 -2.38 8.12 3.94
N ALA A 66 -1.14 8.11 4.42
CA ALA A 66 -0.28 9.30 4.46
C ALA A 66 0.03 9.80 3.04
N ARG A 67 -0.26 11.09 2.79
CA ARG A 67 -0.16 11.73 1.46
C ARG A 67 1.27 12.19 1.09
N GLY A 68 2.26 12.05 1.98
CA GLY A 68 3.63 12.52 1.74
C GLY A 68 4.65 11.86 2.66
N GLU A 69 5.85 11.66 2.12
CA GLU A 69 7.12 11.29 2.78
C GLU A 69 7.12 10.05 3.68
N LEU A 70 7.20 8.88 3.08
CA LEU A 70 7.81 7.71 3.74
C LEU A 70 8.87 7.08 2.81
N GLY A 71 9.93 7.85 2.55
CA GLY A 71 11.30 7.31 2.49
C GLY A 71 11.92 7.71 3.83
N ASP A 72 12.66 6.89 4.57
CA ASP A 72 13.89 6.24 4.14
C ASP A 72 14.26 5.06 5.04
N SER A 73 13.36 4.10 5.27
CA SER A 73 13.77 2.85 5.92
C SER A 73 12.95 1.70 5.38
N LEU A 74 13.60 0.93 4.51
CA LEU A 74 13.14 -0.32 3.91
C LEU A 74 12.08 -0.11 2.82
N GLY A 75 12.24 -0.78 1.68
CA GLY A 75 11.30 -0.77 0.55
C GLY A 75 9.94 -1.41 0.83
N GLY A 76 9.34 -1.11 1.99
CA GLY A 76 8.00 -1.50 2.40
C GLY A 76 7.14 -0.29 2.77
N PRO A 77 5.82 -0.46 2.92
CA PRO A 77 4.96 0.58 3.48
C PRO A 77 5.34 0.77 4.95
N ALA A 78 6.15 1.77 5.26
CA ALA A 78 5.63 2.99 5.83
C ALA A 78 4.43 2.90 6.81
N LEU A 79 4.44 1.94 7.73
CA LEU A 79 3.50 1.90 8.85
C LEU A 79 4.10 2.77 9.97
N MET A 80 3.40 3.86 10.29
CA MET A 80 3.55 4.73 11.47
C MET A 80 4.73 4.43 12.41
N ALA A 81 5.63 5.40 12.58
CA ALA A 81 6.38 5.50 13.83
C ALA A 81 5.38 5.52 15.00
N SER A 82 5.57 4.63 15.96
CA SER A 82 4.75 4.53 17.17
C SER A 82 4.73 5.88 17.91
N PRO A 83 3.58 6.37 18.40
CA PRO A 83 3.57 7.49 19.36
C PRO A 83 4.04 7.06 20.76
N PHE A 84 4.38 5.79 20.96
CA PHE A 84 4.99 5.26 22.16
C PHE A 84 6.34 4.64 21.79
N GLY A 85 7.41 5.39 22.05
CA GLY A 85 8.80 4.97 21.83
C GLY A 85 9.74 6.16 21.70
#